data_AF-A0A426JUW9-F1
#
_entry.id   AF-A0A426JUW9-F1
#
_cell.length_a   1.000
_cell.length_b   1.000
_cell.length_c   1.000
_cell.angle_alpha   90.00
_cell.angle_beta   90.00
_cell.angle_gamma   90.00
#
_symmetry.space_group_name_H-M   'P 1'
#
loop_
_entity.id
_entity.type
_entity.pdbx_description
1 polymer ?
#
loop_
_entity_poly.entity_id
_entity_poly.type
_entity_poly.pdbx_seq_one_letter_code
_entity_poly.pdbx_strand_id
1 'polypeptide(L)'
;MSGRPPSPASRVVTPAVTTGDTQEVLHFLGQRYRVRVSGQDTAGTFAVLDTEATRGHGSPMHLHRHDCEIFLVLEGALRIVVDGQEHEAGADSAAVLPAGHPHGFVVISESARYLTMHHGPAFERFVATAARRGVGLSDPSHLTEVADAHGIDIVGPPLAP
;
A
#
# COMPACT_ATOMS: atom_id res chain seq x y z
N MET A 1 -26.46 25.91 16.43
CA MET A 1 -25.16 25.47 16.98
C MET A 1 -24.49 24.61 15.93
N SER A 2 -23.53 25.15 15.18
CA SER A 2 -22.74 24.38 14.21
C SER A 2 -21.53 23.83 14.96
N GLY A 3 -21.54 22.54 15.27
CA GLY A 3 -20.42 21.87 15.90
C GLY A 3 -19.27 21.74 14.91
N ARG A 4 -18.10 22.28 15.26
CA ARG A 4 -16.86 22.09 14.51
C ARG A 4 -16.63 20.58 14.31
N PRO A 5 -16.38 20.08 13.09
CA PRO A 5 -16.14 18.67 12.88
C PRO A 5 -14.97 18.22 13.77
N PRO A 6 -15.03 17.01 14.36
CA PRO A 6 -13.93 16.48 15.16
C PRO A 6 -12.63 16.53 14.37
N SER A 7 -11.52 16.85 15.05
CA SER A 7 -10.23 16.89 14.39
C SER A 7 -9.86 15.49 13.88
N PRO A 8 -9.02 15.37 12.84
CA PRO A 8 -8.59 14.06 12.35
C PRO A 8 -7.97 13.19 13.46
N ALA A 9 -7.25 13.82 14.40
CA ALA A 9 -6.65 13.15 15.56
C ALA A 9 -7.69 12.64 16.57
N SER A 10 -8.90 13.19 16.62
CA SER A 10 -9.95 12.75 17.54
C SER A 10 -10.87 11.67 16.96
N ARG A 11 -10.53 11.06 15.82
CA ARG A 11 -11.30 9.97 15.19
C ARG A 11 -10.87 8.59 15.69
N VAL A 12 -9.62 8.44 16.11
CA VAL A 12 -9.12 7.21 16.74
C VAL A 12 -9.36 7.31 18.24
N VAL A 13 -10.49 6.77 18.69
CA VAL A 13 -10.93 6.88 20.09
C VAL A 13 -10.73 5.60 20.88
N THR A 14 -10.38 4.50 20.21
CA THR A 14 -10.10 3.20 20.82
C THR A 14 -8.61 2.88 20.68
N PRO A 15 -7.89 2.58 21.77
CA PRO A 15 -6.51 2.15 21.68
C PRO A 15 -6.43 0.75 21.05
N ALA A 16 -5.51 0.58 20.09
CA ALA A 16 -5.14 -0.71 19.52
C ALA A 16 -3.65 -0.97 19.77
N VAL A 17 -3.34 -2.15 20.28
CA VAL A 17 -1.96 -2.64 20.41
C VAL A 17 -1.92 -4.00 19.73
N THR A 18 -1.16 -4.10 18.65
CA THR A 18 -1.03 -5.32 17.85
C THR A 18 0.37 -5.90 17.99
N THR A 19 0.50 -7.22 17.97
CA THR A 19 1.78 -7.95 18.00
C THR A 19 1.93 -8.80 16.74
N GLY A 20 3.10 -9.40 16.55
CA GLY A 20 3.33 -10.30 15.41
C GLY A 20 2.34 -11.46 15.32
N ASP A 21 1.74 -11.86 16.44
CA ASP A 21 0.79 -12.97 16.55
C ASP A 21 -0.66 -12.55 16.29
N THR A 22 -0.98 -11.27 16.48
CA THR A 22 -2.36 -10.75 16.29
C THR A 22 -2.56 -10.04 14.96
N GLN A 23 -1.47 -9.77 14.23
CA GLN A 23 -1.52 -9.06 12.95
C GLN A 23 -1.88 -10.01 11.81
N GLU A 24 -2.83 -9.58 10.98
CA GLU A 24 -3.19 -10.31 9.77
C GLU A 24 -2.01 -10.33 8.77
N VAL A 25 -1.83 -11.47 8.13
CA VAL A 25 -0.86 -11.64 7.04
C VAL A 25 -1.63 -11.99 5.78
N LEU A 26 -1.52 -11.11 4.79
CA LEU A 26 -2.15 -11.24 3.48
C LEU A 26 -1.09 -11.65 2.46
N HIS A 27 -1.43 -12.60 1.57
CA HIS A 27 -0.56 -13.02 0.49
C HIS A 27 -1.02 -12.39 -0.82
N PHE A 28 -0.23 -11.48 -1.37
CA PHE A 28 -0.60 -10.69 -2.54
C PHE A 28 0.63 -10.39 -3.42
N LEU A 29 0.45 -10.48 -4.75
CA LEU A 29 1.51 -10.33 -5.75
C LEU A 29 2.78 -11.16 -5.44
N GLY A 30 2.62 -12.35 -4.85
CA GLY A 30 3.72 -13.24 -4.51
C GLY A 30 4.50 -12.89 -3.24
N GLN A 31 4.08 -11.87 -2.47
CA GLN A 31 4.70 -11.49 -1.19
C GLN A 31 3.72 -11.50 -0.03
N ARG A 32 4.28 -11.46 1.18
CA ARG A 32 3.53 -11.35 2.44
C ARG A 32 3.41 -9.89 2.84
N TYR A 33 2.18 -9.42 2.95
CA TYR A 33 1.82 -8.12 3.49
C TYR A 33 1.29 -8.32 4.90
N ARG A 34 2.02 -7.83 5.90
CA ARG A 34 1.59 -7.87 7.30
C ARG A 34 0.86 -6.58 7.63
N VAL A 35 -0.42 -6.66 8.02
CA VAL A 35 -1.20 -5.48 8.43
C VAL A 35 -0.81 -5.10 9.85
N ARG A 36 0.04 -4.07 9.99
CA ARG A 36 0.55 -3.60 11.30
C ARG A 36 -0.50 -2.78 12.04
N VAL A 37 -1.21 -1.95 11.30
CA VAL A 37 -2.34 -1.13 11.77
C VAL A 37 -3.44 -1.25 10.72
N SER A 38 -4.59 -1.81 11.09
CA SER A 38 -5.73 -1.88 10.19
C SER A 38 -6.44 -0.53 10.14
N GLY A 39 -7.07 -0.23 9.01
CA GLY A 39 -8.02 0.87 8.95
C GLY A 39 -9.20 0.69 9.91
N GLN A 40 -9.50 -0.51 10.40
CA GLN A 40 -10.47 -0.69 11.49
C GLN A 40 -9.98 -0.06 12.80
N ASP A 41 -8.69 -0.21 13.10
CA ASP A 41 -8.06 0.34 14.31
C ASP A 41 -8.03 1.88 14.29
N THR A 42 -8.08 2.49 13.10
CA THR A 42 -7.95 3.94 12.90
C THR A 42 -9.26 4.62 12.53
N ALA A 43 -10.39 3.95 12.73
CA ALA A 43 -11.72 4.44 12.31
C ALA A 43 -11.76 4.86 10.83
N GLY A 44 -11.02 4.14 9.99
CA GLY A 44 -10.91 4.36 8.54
C GLY A 44 -10.01 5.54 8.15
N THR A 45 -9.14 6.02 9.04
CA THR A 45 -8.28 7.18 8.73
C THR A 45 -7.02 6.79 7.96
N PHE A 46 -6.38 5.68 8.33
CA PHE A 46 -5.21 5.15 7.63
C PHE A 46 -4.98 3.67 7.94
N ALA A 47 -4.21 2.98 7.09
CA ALA A 47 -3.70 1.64 7.34
C ALA A 47 -2.17 1.61 7.16
N VAL A 48 -1.50 0.71 7.87
CA VAL A 48 -0.04 0.50 7.75
C VAL A 48 0.25 -0.97 7.47
N LEU A 49 0.92 -1.24 6.36
CA LEU A 49 1.32 -2.57 5.92
C LEU A 49 2.85 -2.67 5.94
N ASP A 50 3.38 -3.81 6.37
CA ASP A 50 4.81 -4.14 6.41
C ASP A 50 5.09 -5.28 5.42
N THR A 51 6.01 -5.04 4.50
CA THR A 51 6.35 -5.97 3.43
C THR A 51 7.85 -6.22 3.39
N GLU A 52 8.20 -7.50 3.47
CA GLU A 52 9.53 -8.01 3.13
C GLU A 52 9.44 -8.66 1.74
N ALA A 53 10.29 -8.23 0.81
CA ALA A 53 10.22 -8.66 -0.58
C ALA A 53 11.60 -8.85 -1.20
N THR A 54 11.67 -9.69 -2.23
CA THR A 54 12.89 -9.96 -3.02
C THR A 54 12.96 -9.08 -4.25
N ARG A 55 14.14 -9.00 -4.87
CA ARG A 55 14.36 -8.30 -6.15
C ARG A 55 13.24 -8.62 -7.17
N GLY A 56 12.75 -7.58 -7.84
CA GLY A 56 11.73 -7.70 -8.89
C GLY A 56 10.29 -7.75 -8.38
N HIS A 57 10.06 -7.87 -7.06
CA HIS A 57 8.74 -7.61 -6.50
C HIS A 57 8.38 -6.13 -6.68
N GLY A 58 7.13 -5.85 -7.05
CA GLY A 58 6.68 -4.49 -7.31
C GLY A 58 5.19 -4.44 -7.62
N SER A 59 4.68 -3.23 -7.80
CA SER A 59 3.32 -3.00 -8.25
C SER A 59 3.28 -2.80 -9.77
N PRO A 60 2.12 -3.06 -10.42
CA PRO A 60 1.76 -2.37 -11.66
C PRO A 60 1.84 -0.84 -11.49
N MET A 61 1.94 -0.11 -12.61
CA MET A 61 1.64 1.32 -12.59
C MET A 61 0.16 1.53 -12.29
N HIS A 62 -0.16 2.34 -11.30
CA HIS A 62 -1.53 2.57 -10.83
C HIS A 62 -1.69 3.96 -10.22
N LEU A 63 -2.92 4.34 -9.88
CA LEU A 63 -3.20 5.47 -8.99
C LEU A 63 -4.33 5.11 -8.03
N HIS A 64 -4.28 5.68 -6.83
CA HIS A 64 -5.38 5.67 -5.88
C HIS A 64 -6.24 6.92 -6.12
N ARG A 65 -7.56 6.78 -6.27
CA ARG A 65 -8.45 7.92 -6.57
C ARG A 65 -8.59 8.92 -5.43
N HIS A 66 -8.48 8.44 -4.19
CA HIS A 66 -8.78 9.22 -2.99
C HIS A 66 -7.70 9.15 -1.90
N ASP A 67 -6.85 8.14 -1.97
CA ASP A 67 -5.92 7.81 -0.90
C ASP A 67 -4.49 8.19 -1.30
N CYS A 68 -3.72 8.73 -0.36
CA CYS A 68 -2.28 8.91 -0.52
C CYS A 68 -1.58 7.63 -0.09
N GLU A 69 -0.53 7.23 -0.81
CA GLU A 69 0.36 6.14 -0.41
C GLU A 69 1.71 6.70 0.01
N ILE A 70 2.27 6.20 1.10
CA ILE A 70 3.54 6.64 1.66
C ILE A 70 4.41 5.42 1.88
N PHE A 71 5.61 5.44 1.31
CA PHE A 71 6.64 4.43 1.56
C PHE A 71 7.59 4.90 2.64
N LEU A 72 7.93 4.01 3.57
CA LEU A 72 9.05 4.14 4.48
C LEU A 72 9.97 2.94 4.26
N VAL A 73 11.13 3.16 3.65
CA VAL A 73 12.08 2.09 3.33
C VAL A 73 12.95 1.83 4.55
N LEU A 74 12.85 0.62 5.11
CA LEU A 74 13.57 0.21 6.32
C LEU A 74 14.90 -0.46 5.95
N GLU A 75 14.88 -1.32 4.93
CA GLU A 75 16.03 -2.09 4.47
C GLU A 75 15.99 -2.23 2.95
N GLY A 76 17.17 -2.32 2.30
CA GLY A 76 17.28 -2.49 0.85
C GLY A 76 17.04 -1.20 0.06
N ALA A 77 16.62 -1.36 -1.19
CA ALA A 77 16.35 -0.25 -2.11
C ALA A 77 15.18 -0.55 -3.06
N LEU A 78 14.35 0.47 -3.27
CA LEU A 78 13.24 0.49 -4.21
C LEU A 78 13.54 1.48 -5.33
N ARG A 79 13.08 1.18 -6.53
CA ARG A 79 12.88 2.17 -7.59
C ARG A 79 11.41 2.54 -7.62
N ILE A 80 11.11 3.82 -7.45
CA ILE A 80 9.76 4.38 -7.39
C ILE A 80 9.60 5.34 -8.57
N VAL A 81 8.51 5.19 -9.31
CA VAL A 81 8.10 6.12 -10.36
C VAL A 81 6.83 6.82 -9.92
N VAL A 82 6.79 8.14 -10.00
CA VAL A 82 5.60 8.97 -9.73
C VAL A 82 5.55 10.12 -10.73
N ASP A 83 4.42 10.31 -11.40
CA ASP A 83 4.25 11.32 -12.45
C ASP A 83 5.34 11.28 -13.54
N GLY A 84 5.81 10.08 -13.86
CA GLY A 84 6.87 9.85 -14.84
C GLY A 84 8.28 10.24 -14.37
N GLN A 85 8.45 10.67 -13.12
CA GLN A 85 9.75 10.88 -12.51
C GLN A 85 10.18 9.63 -11.75
N GLU A 86 11.45 9.26 -11.90
CA GLU A 86 12.03 8.07 -11.28
C GLU A 86 12.95 8.45 -10.12
N HIS A 87 12.84 7.67 -9.05
CA HIS A 87 13.59 7.86 -7.81
C HIS A 87 14.09 6.52 -7.29
N GLU A 88 15.36 6.46 -6.89
CA GLU A 88 15.86 5.38 -6.05
C GLU A 88 15.68 5.76 -4.58
N ALA A 89 15.02 4.88 -3.81
CA ALA A 89 14.75 5.05 -2.40
C ALA A 89 15.38 3.89 -1.62
N GLY A 90 16.54 4.15 -1.02
CA GLY A 90 17.22 3.21 -0.12
C GLY A 90 16.68 3.26 1.31
N ALA A 91 17.26 2.47 2.22
CA ALA A 91 16.98 2.54 3.66
C ALA A 91 17.01 3.99 4.18
N ASP A 92 16.16 4.27 5.17
CA ASP A 92 15.90 5.60 5.75
C ASP A 92 15.20 6.61 4.81
N SER A 93 14.82 6.20 3.59
CA SER A 93 14.06 7.05 2.67
C SER A 93 12.56 7.01 2.97
N ALA A 94 11.90 8.14 2.72
CA ALA A 94 10.44 8.24 2.65
C ALA A 94 10.03 8.75 1.27
N ALA A 95 8.96 8.19 0.71
CA ALA A 95 8.33 8.68 -0.51
C ALA A 95 6.83 8.91 -0.28
N VAL A 96 6.30 10.02 -0.76
CA VAL A 96 4.88 10.37 -0.66
C VAL A 96 4.30 10.38 -2.07
N LEU A 97 3.30 9.54 -2.30
CA LEU A 97 2.63 9.33 -3.59
C LEU A 97 1.20 9.87 -3.46
N PRO A 98 0.93 11.09 -3.96
CA PRO A 98 -0.36 11.73 -3.75
C PRO A 98 -1.50 10.99 -4.49
N ALA A 99 -2.71 11.08 -3.96
CA ALA A 99 -3.91 10.59 -4.63
C ALA A 99 -4.04 11.20 -6.04
N GLY A 100 -4.53 10.42 -7.00
CA GLY A 100 -4.77 10.84 -8.37
C GLY A 100 -3.53 10.87 -9.28
N HIS A 101 -2.33 10.64 -8.75
CA HIS A 101 -1.07 10.71 -9.50
C HIS A 101 -0.59 9.30 -9.83
N PRO A 102 -0.35 8.95 -11.11
CA PRO A 102 0.17 7.63 -11.48
C PRO A 102 1.52 7.34 -10.84
N HIS A 103 1.64 6.18 -10.20
CA HIS A 103 2.86 5.70 -9.58
C HIS A 103 3.01 4.18 -9.64
N GLY A 104 4.23 3.72 -9.38
CA GLY A 104 4.55 2.30 -9.21
C GLY A 104 5.94 2.14 -8.61
N PHE A 105 6.25 0.94 -8.12
CA PHE A 105 7.56 0.65 -7.55
C PHE A 105 8.03 -0.76 -7.91
N VAL A 106 9.34 -0.97 -7.76
CA VAL A 106 9.98 -2.29 -7.83
C VAL A 106 11.18 -2.36 -6.89
N VAL A 107 11.39 -3.53 -6.28
CA VAL A 107 12.58 -3.81 -5.46
C VAL A 107 13.79 -4.00 -6.37
N ILE A 108 14.81 -3.15 -6.18
CA ILE A 108 16.06 -3.16 -6.97
C ILE A 108 17.28 -3.64 -6.19
N SER A 109 17.16 -3.94 -4.89
CA SER A 109 18.16 -4.69 -4.13
C SER A 109 17.87 -6.20 -4.16
N GLU A 110 18.75 -7.04 -3.59
CA GLU A 110 18.48 -8.49 -3.43
C GLU A 110 17.19 -8.74 -2.65
N SER A 111 17.02 -8.01 -1.56
CA SER A 111 15.80 -7.94 -0.76
C SER A 111 15.58 -6.52 -0.23
N ALA A 112 14.35 -6.20 0.11
CA ALA A 112 13.98 -4.96 0.78
C ALA A 112 12.88 -5.19 1.81
N ARG A 113 12.85 -4.35 2.84
CA ARG A 113 11.75 -4.25 3.79
C ARG A 113 11.26 -2.82 3.86
N TYR A 114 9.97 -2.62 3.72
CA TYR A 114 9.37 -1.30 3.70
C TYR A 114 7.97 -1.33 4.33
N LEU A 115 7.58 -0.19 4.90
CA LEU A 115 6.20 0.06 5.29
C LEU A 115 5.51 0.84 4.17
N THR A 116 4.25 0.50 3.91
CA THR A 116 3.34 1.39 3.20
C THR A 116 2.27 1.88 4.17
N MET A 117 2.08 3.19 4.22
CA MET A 117 0.94 3.82 4.88
C MET A 117 -0.01 4.36 3.81
N HIS A 118 -1.28 4.01 3.95
CA HIS A 118 -2.34 4.46 3.07
C HIS A 118 -3.29 5.33 3.88
N HIS A 119 -3.66 6.51 3.39
CA HIS A 119 -4.84 7.17 3.92
C HIS A 119 -6.05 6.29 3.60
N GLY A 120 -6.99 6.15 4.54
CA GLY A 120 -8.11 5.24 4.37
C GLY A 120 -7.73 3.75 4.37
N PRO A 121 -8.74 2.86 4.33
CA PRO A 121 -8.54 1.41 4.30
C PRO A 121 -8.61 0.81 2.89
N ALA A 122 -8.69 1.60 1.81
CA ALA A 122 -9.08 1.08 0.50
C ALA A 122 -8.05 0.08 -0.04
N PHE A 123 -6.77 0.42 0.04
CA PHE A 123 -5.69 -0.48 -0.37
C PHE A 123 -5.63 -1.76 0.48
N GLU A 124 -5.73 -1.66 1.82
CA GLU A 124 -5.79 -2.83 2.70
C GLU A 124 -6.92 -3.78 2.28
N ARG A 125 -8.13 -3.24 2.03
CA ARG A 125 -9.28 -4.03 1.59
C ARG A 125 -9.10 -4.62 0.19
N PHE A 126 -8.44 -3.89 -0.71
CA PHE A 126 -8.07 -4.39 -2.03
C PHE A 126 -7.15 -5.60 -1.91
N VAL A 127 -6.04 -5.47 -1.17
CA VAL A 127 -5.08 -6.56 -0.93
C VAL A 127 -5.78 -7.77 -0.32
N ALA A 128 -6.65 -7.55 0.69
CA ALA A 128 -7.39 -8.64 1.33
C ALA A 128 -8.37 -9.34 0.37
N THR A 129 -9.06 -8.58 -0.48
CA THR A 129 -9.98 -9.13 -1.48
C THR A 129 -9.24 -9.89 -2.56
N ALA A 130 -8.13 -9.34 -3.06
CA ALA A 130 -7.30 -9.97 -4.06
C ALA A 130 -6.71 -11.29 -3.54
N ALA A 131 -6.15 -11.28 -2.32
CA ALA A 131 -5.62 -12.46 -1.65
C ALA A 131 -6.68 -13.56 -1.48
N ARG A 132 -7.88 -13.23 -0.97
CA ARG A 132 -8.97 -14.20 -0.79
C ARG A 132 -9.45 -14.81 -2.11
N ARG A 133 -9.43 -14.03 -3.19
CA ARG A 133 -9.85 -14.49 -4.53
C ARG A 133 -8.71 -15.17 -5.31
N GLY A 134 -7.48 -15.13 -4.81
CA GLY A 134 -6.31 -15.65 -5.51
C GLY A 134 -5.98 -14.90 -6.80
N VAL A 135 -6.36 -13.63 -6.92
CA VAL A 135 -6.08 -12.80 -8.11
C VAL A 135 -4.77 -12.03 -7.95
N GLY A 136 -4.03 -11.88 -9.04
CA GLY A 136 -2.70 -11.27 -9.05
C GLY A 136 -2.22 -11.03 -10.48
N LEU A 137 -0.90 -10.84 -10.67
CA LEU A 137 -0.33 -10.50 -11.98
C LEU A 137 -0.56 -11.57 -13.07
N SER A 138 -0.84 -12.82 -12.69
CA SER A 138 -1.20 -13.88 -13.64
C SER A 138 -2.60 -13.73 -14.23
N ASP A 139 -3.44 -12.88 -13.63
CA ASP A 139 -4.80 -12.57 -14.10
C ASP A 139 -5.05 -11.04 -14.08
N PRO A 140 -4.44 -10.30 -15.03
CA PRO A 140 -4.46 -8.84 -15.00
C PRO A 140 -5.86 -8.24 -15.11
N SER A 141 -6.78 -8.89 -15.83
CA SER A 141 -8.15 -8.41 -16.00
C SER A 141 -8.91 -8.42 -14.68
N HIS A 142 -8.95 -9.57 -13.98
CA HIS A 142 -9.64 -9.63 -12.69
C HIS A 142 -8.91 -8.84 -11.60
N LEU A 143 -7.58 -8.74 -11.66
CA LEU A 143 -6.83 -7.84 -10.78
C LEU A 143 -7.28 -6.39 -10.96
N THR A 144 -7.46 -5.95 -12.22
CA THR A 144 -7.95 -4.61 -12.55
C THR A 144 -9.39 -4.39 -12.07
N GLU A 145 -10.28 -5.35 -12.26
CA GLU A 145 -11.67 -5.27 -11.77
C GLU A 145 -11.74 -5.15 -10.24
N VAL A 146 -10.92 -5.94 -9.53
CA VAL A 146 -10.85 -5.87 -8.06
C VAL A 146 -10.23 -4.55 -7.61
N ALA A 147 -9.19 -4.06 -8.29
CA ALA A 147 -8.58 -2.76 -7.99
C ALA A 147 -9.59 -1.61 -8.17
N ASP A 148 -10.31 -1.58 -9.29
CA ASP A 148 -11.31 -0.56 -9.63
C ASP A 148 -12.42 -0.48 -8.55
N ALA A 149 -12.92 -1.64 -8.10
CA ALA A 149 -13.93 -1.72 -7.05
C ALA A 149 -13.47 -1.14 -5.69
N HIS A 150 -12.16 -0.96 -5.52
CA HIS A 150 -11.54 -0.34 -4.34
C HIS A 150 -10.99 1.07 -4.61
N GLY A 151 -11.29 1.66 -5.78
CA GLY A 151 -10.85 3.02 -6.12
C GLY A 151 -9.38 3.10 -6.54
N ILE A 152 -8.83 2.02 -7.08
CA ILE A 152 -7.46 1.93 -7.59
C ILE A 152 -7.52 1.67 -9.09
N ASP A 153 -6.93 2.56 -9.88
CA ASP A 153 -6.88 2.41 -11.33
C ASP A 153 -5.51 1.86 -11.73
N ILE A 154 -5.47 0.66 -12.31
CA ILE A 154 -4.26 0.11 -12.91
C ILE A 154 -4.11 0.70 -14.31
N VAL A 155 -3.02 1.44 -14.54
CA VAL A 155 -2.80 2.25 -15.74
C VAL A 155 -1.62 1.78 -16.59
N GLY A 156 -0.88 0.77 -16.13
CA GLY A 156 0.23 0.22 -16.90
C GLY A 156 0.86 -1.02 -16.28
N PRO A 157 1.84 -1.61 -16.98
CA PRO A 157 2.52 -2.82 -16.51
C PRO A 157 3.40 -2.55 -15.27
N PRO A 158 3.85 -3.60 -14.57
CA PRO A 158 4.88 -3.47 -13.53
C PRO A 158 6.20 -2.94 -14.07
N LEU A 159 6.96 -2.28 -13.19
CA LEU A 159 8.32 -1.85 -13.47
C LEU A 159 9.28 -3.05 -13.49
N ALA A 160 10.29 -3.01 -14.38
CA ALA A 160 11.38 -3.99 -14.37
C ALA A 160 12.40 -3.64 -13.27
N PRO A 161 12.97 -4.61 -12.53
CA PRO A 161 13.99 -4.32 -11.52
C PRO A 161 15.32 -3.83 -12.10
#